data_AF-A0A200QEQ2-F1
#
_entry.id   AF-A0A200QEQ2-F1
#
_cell.length_a   1.000
_cell.length_b   1.000
_cell.length_c   1.000
_cell.angle_alpha   90.00
_cell.angle_beta   90.00
_cell.angle_gamma   90.00
#
_symmetry.space_group_name_H-M   'P 1'
#
loop_
_entity.id
_entity.type
_entity.pdbx_description
1 polymer ?
#
loop_
_entity_poly.entity_id
_entity_poly.type
_entity_poly.pdbx_seq_one_letter_code
_entity_poly.pdbx_strand_id
1 'polypeptide(L)' 'MSDKHMGIGFLCCNHAGGFIGARSISCHAGSAEECEGLALLEAMKWAISKDLKDVIFEGDS' A
#
# COMPACT_ATOMS: atom_id res chain seq x y z
N MET A 1 24.55 2.17 -10.98
CA MET A 1 23.12 1.96 -10.72
C MET A 1 22.80 2.76 -9.48
N SER A 2 21.97 3.79 -9.58
CA SER A 2 21.62 4.63 -8.42
C SER A 2 20.47 3.94 -7.69
N ASP A 3 20.70 3.56 -6.43
CA ASP A 3 19.65 3.00 -5.57
C ASP A 3 18.55 4.05 -5.34
N LYS A 4 17.44 3.91 -6.08
CA LYS A 4 16.23 4.72 -5.84
C LYS A 4 15.47 4.10 -4.68
N HIS A 5 15.76 4.60 -3.48
CA HIS A 5 14.87 4.40 -2.35
C HIS A 5 13.59 5.19 -2.57
N MET A 6 12.47 4.49 -2.61
CA MET A 6 11.14 5.07 -2.66
C MET A 6 10.38 4.72 -1.39
N GLY A 7 9.34 5.50 -1.10
CA GLY A 7 8.44 5.24 0.01
C GLY A 7 7.08 4.83 -0.54
N ILE A 8 6.48 3.82 0.09
CA ILE A 8 5.08 3.48 -0.12
C ILE A 8 4.31 3.67 1.18
N GLY A 9 3.05 4.06 1.06
CA GLY A 9 2.18 4.27 2.20
C GLY A 9 0.71 4.08 1.82
N PHE A 10 -0.07 3.56 2.75
CA PHE A 10 -1.51 3.41 2.58
C PHE A 10 -2.24 3.59 3.91
N LEU A 11 -3.53 3.92 3.79
CA LEU A 11 -4.49 4.03 4.88
C LEU A 11 -5.57 2.97 4.68
N CYS A 12 -6.04 2.39 5.77
CA CYS A 12 -7.17 1.48 5.78
C CYS A 12 -8.27 2.09 6.63
N CYS A 13 -9.46 2.19 6.03
CA CYS A 13 -10.67 2.68 6.67
C CYS A 13 -11.77 1.61 6.56
N ASN A 14 -12.72 1.63 7.49
CA ASN A 14 -13.94 0.86 7.36
C ASN A 14 -14.90 1.54 6.37
N HIS A 15 -16.01 0.87 6.03
CA HIS A 15 -17.01 1.39 5.09
C HIS A 15 -17.67 2.72 5.52
N ALA A 16 -17.62 3.09 6.80
CA ALA A 16 -18.12 4.36 7.30
C ALA A 16 -17.05 5.48 7.26
N GLY A 17 -15.88 5.21 6.69
CA GLY A 17 -14.75 6.14 6.66
C GLY A 17 -13.94 6.19 7.97
N GLY A 18 -14.23 5.32 8.93
CA GLY A 18 -13.50 5.24 10.20
C GLY A 18 -12.13 4.61 10.02
N PHE A 19 -11.09 5.24 10.55
CA PHE A 19 -9.71 4.74 10.48
C PHE A 19 -9.54 3.39 11.19
N ILE A 20 -8.94 2.42 10.48
CA ILE A 20 -8.56 1.09 11.02
C ILE A 20 -7.05 1.03 11.25
N GLY A 21 -6.26 1.57 10.32
CA GLY A 21 -4.82 1.47 10.40
C GLY A 21 -4.11 2.10 9.21
N ALA A 22 -2.78 2.18 9.32
CA ALA A 22 -1.92 2.71 8.28
C ALA A 22 -0.64 1.90 8.22
N ARG A 23 0.04 1.96 7.07
CA ARG A 23 1.41 1.46 6.95
C ARG A 23 2.21 2.38 6.04
N SER A 24 3.48 2.55 6.38
CA SER A 24 4.46 3.18 5.51
C SER A 24 5.77 2.40 5.59
N ILE A 25 6.35 2.07 4.44
CA ILE A 25 7.64 1.37 4.35
C ILE A 25 8.48 1.97 3.22
N SER A 26 9.80 1.81 3.34
CA SER A 26 10.72 2.07 2.25
C SER A 26 10.85 0.84 1.37
N CYS A 27 10.91 1.04 0.06
CA CYS A 27 11.16 -0.02 -0.92
C CYS A 27 12.16 0.45 -1.98
N HIS A 28 12.70 -0.52 -2.70
CA HIS A 28 13.49 -0.25 -3.89
C HIS A 28 12.59 -0.41 -5.11
N ALA A 29 12.54 0.61 -5.96
CA ALA A 29 11.80 0.59 -7.21
C ALA A 29 12.58 1.34 -8.29
N GLY A 30 12.59 0.82 -9.50
CA GLY A 30 13.23 1.44 -10.67
C GLY A 30 12.42 2.60 -11.24
N SER A 31 11.08 2.56 -11.09
CA SER A 31 10.16 3.59 -11.58
C SER A 31 9.02 3.89 -10.59
N ALA A 32 8.24 4.94 -10.87
CA ALA A 32 7.08 5.30 -10.05
C ALA A 32 5.95 4.28 -10.19
N GLU A 33 5.70 3.81 -11.41
CA GLU A 33 4.70 2.80 -11.73
C GLU A 33 5.01 1.46 -11.04
N GLU A 34 6.29 1.09 -10.96
CA GLU A 34 6.72 -0.07 -10.18
C GLU A 34 6.45 0.16 -8.68
N CYS A 35 6.72 1.35 -8.16
CA CYS A 35 6.46 1.72 -6.78
C CYS A 35 4.96 1.64 -6.43
N GLU A 36 4.08 2.09 -7.32
CA GLU A 36 2.62 1.98 -7.17
C GLU A 36 2.16 0.51 -7.14
N GLY A 37 2.68 -0.32 -8.04
CA GLY A 37 2.43 -1.76 -8.03
C GLY A 37 2.87 -2.43 -6.72
N LEU A 38 4.03 -2.01 -6.18
CA LEU A 38 4.53 -2.47 -4.88
C LEU A 38 3.66 -1.98 -3.72
N ALA A 39 3.13 -0.75 -3.80
CA ALA A 39 2.21 -0.21 -2.79
C ALA A 39 0.93 -1.05 -2.70
N LEU A 40 0.33 -1.39 -3.85
CA LEU A 40 -0.86 -2.24 -3.92
C LEU A 40 -0.57 -3.66 -3.39
N LEU A 41 0.56 -4.25 -3.79
CA LEU A 41 0.98 -5.56 -3.31
C LEU A 41 1.16 -5.59 -1.78
N GLU A 42 1.77 -4.55 -1.21
CA GLU A 42 1.97 -4.45 0.22
C GLU A 42 0.65 -4.24 0.98
N ALA A 43 -0.26 -3.45 0.44
CA ALA A 43 -1.61 -3.27 0.99
C ALA A 43 -2.38 -4.60 0.99
N MET A 44 -2.31 -5.40 -0.09
CA MET A 44 -2.93 -6.73 -0.17
C MET A 44 -2.36 -7.70 0.86
N LYS A 45 -1.04 -7.81 0.97
CA LYS A 45 -0.37 -8.65 1.98
C LYS A 45 -0.78 -8.26 3.39
N TRP A 46 -0.84 -6.96 3.66
CA TRP A 46 -1.24 -6.45 4.96
C TRP A 46 -2.70 -6.76 5.26
N ALA A 47 -3.61 -6.58 4.30
CA ALA A 47 -5.02 -6.95 4.45
C ALA A 47 -5.21 -8.44 4.76
N ILE A 48 -4.49 -9.32 4.06
CA ILE A 48 -4.47 -10.77 4.33
C ILE A 48 -3.96 -11.05 5.75
N SER A 49 -2.87 -10.39 6.17
CA SER A 49 -2.31 -10.57 7.52
C SER A 49 -3.24 -10.12 8.65
N LYS A 50 -4.20 -9.24 8.33
CA LYS A 50 -5.24 -8.75 9.25
C LYS A 50 -6.55 -9.52 9.15
N ASP A 51 -6.59 -10.57 8.32
CA ASP A 51 -7.80 -11.33 7.98
C ASP A 51 -8.96 -10.47 7.48
N LEU A 52 -8.66 -9.35 6.83
CA LEU A 52 -9.68 -8.48 6.24
C LEU A 52 -10.33 -9.19 5.04
N LYS A 53 -11.65 -9.07 4.94
CA LYS A 53 -12.47 -9.56 3.83
C LYS A 53 -13.13 -8.37 3.13
N ASP A 54 -13.53 -8.57 1.88
CA ASP A 54 -14.26 -7.57 1.09
C ASP A 54 -13.57 -6.20 1.04
N VAL A 55 -12.26 -6.21 0.76
CA VAL A 55 -11.40 -5.02 0.72
C VAL A 55 -11.47 -4.36 -0.65
N ILE A 56 -11.66 -3.04 -0.66
CA ILE A 56 -11.54 -2.18 -1.85
C ILE A 56 -10.18 -1.46 -1.76
N PHE A 57 -9.42 -1.49 -2.85
CA PHE A 57 -8.16 -0.77 -2.97
C PHE A 57 -8.37 0.45 -3.86
N GLU A 58 -7.98 1.62 -3.37
CA GLU A 58 -8.08 2.90 -4.06
C GLU A 58 -6.67 3.51 -4.19
N GLY A 59 -6.37 4.07 -5.35
CA GLY A 59 -5.13 4.78 -5.68
C GLY A 59 -5.44 5.97 -6.58
N ASP A 60 -4.49 6.90 -6.70
CA ASP A 60 -4.60 8.10 -7.53
C ASP A 60 -4.11 7.90 -8.98
N SER A 61 -3.41 6.80 -9.22
CA SER A 61 -2.76 6.41 -10.47
C SER A 61 -3.71 5.90 -11.56
#